data_AF-A0A7L5G2Z8-F1
#
_entry.id   AF-A0A7L5G2Z8-F1
#
_cell.length_a   1.000
_cell.length_b   1.000
_cell.length_c   1.000
_cell.angle_alpha   90.00
_cell.angle_beta   90.00
_cell.angle_gamma   90.00
#
_symmetry.space_group_name_H-M   'P 1'
#
loop_
_entity.id
_entity.type
_entity.pdbx_description
1 polymer ?
#
loop_
_entity_poly.entity_id
_entity_poly.type
_entity_poly.pdbx_seq_one_letter_code
_entity_poly.pdbx_strand_id
1 'polypeptide(L)'
;MTLDDVEIKSFYNFKSDGTYSCSFSGENIITNQFLGFKGYEEGTYSAENAVIKIKLTKFLIAPNGEYVALDQLEESQSGNGSFSYEINKEILLELTPICGPYEDCTGALVYHKIIL
;
A
#
# COMPACT_ATOMS: atom_id res chain seq x y z
N MET A 1 -3.50 18.63 -18.17
CA MET A 1 -4.17 17.43 -17.64
C MET A 1 -4.05 17.56 -16.13
N THR A 2 -5.12 17.92 -15.42
CA THR A 2 -5.07 17.95 -13.96
C THR A 2 -5.26 16.52 -13.45
N LEU A 3 -4.66 16.19 -12.31
CA LEU A 3 -4.73 14.88 -11.65
C LEU A 3 -6.14 14.53 -11.12
N ASP A 4 -7.15 15.34 -11.44
CA ASP A 4 -8.42 15.39 -10.73
C ASP A 4 -9.35 14.20 -11.06
N ASP A 5 -9.06 13.42 -12.12
CA ASP A 5 -9.89 12.31 -12.60
C ASP A 5 -9.17 10.93 -12.53
N VAL A 6 -8.36 10.70 -11.49
CA VAL A 6 -7.69 9.41 -11.28
C VAL A 6 -8.07 8.81 -9.93
N GLU A 7 -8.62 7.60 -9.95
CA GLU A 7 -8.85 6.82 -8.74
C GLU A 7 -7.58 6.04 -8.38
N ILE A 8 -7.01 6.32 -7.22
CA ILE A 8 -5.83 5.60 -6.70
C ILE A 8 -6.30 4.48 -5.78
N LYS A 9 -5.82 3.25 -6.05
CA LYS A 9 -6.13 2.04 -5.27
C LYS A 9 -4.86 1.39 -4.75
N SER A 10 -4.89 0.99 -3.48
CA SER A 10 -3.86 0.19 -2.83
C SER A 10 -4.37 -1.23 -2.59
N PHE A 11 -3.63 -2.23 -3.06
CA PHE A 11 -4.01 -3.64 -2.96
C PHE A 11 -3.02 -4.41 -2.10
N TYR A 12 -3.41 -4.77 -0.88
CA TYR A 12 -2.62 -5.60 0.02
C TYR A 12 -2.94 -7.08 -0.16
N ASN A 13 -1.90 -7.92 -0.22
CA ASN A 13 -1.99 -9.36 -0.22
C ASN A 13 -1.18 -9.92 0.94
N PHE A 14 -1.86 -10.39 1.99
CA PHE A 14 -1.26 -11.01 3.18
C PHE A 14 -1.28 -12.52 3.02
N LYS A 15 -0.10 -13.15 2.98
CA LYS A 15 0.06 -14.59 2.77
C LYS A 15 0.20 -15.31 4.10
N SER A 16 -0.27 -16.56 4.17
CA SER A 16 -0.25 -17.36 5.40
C SER A 16 1.16 -17.67 5.93
N ASP A 17 2.19 -17.48 5.12
CA ASP A 17 3.61 -17.63 5.51
C ASP A 17 4.18 -16.41 6.26
N GLY A 18 3.34 -15.40 6.52
CA GLY A 18 3.75 -14.17 7.21
C GLY A 18 4.39 -13.12 6.30
N THR A 19 4.36 -13.32 4.97
CA THR A 19 4.78 -12.31 4.00
C THR A 19 3.60 -11.50 3.48
N TYR A 20 3.87 -10.29 3.01
CA TYR A 20 2.86 -9.47 2.35
C TYR A 20 3.44 -8.75 1.13
N SER A 21 2.55 -8.34 0.23
CA SER A 21 2.86 -7.40 -0.85
C SER A 21 1.75 -6.36 -0.97
N CYS A 22 2.08 -5.15 -1.37
CA CYS A 22 1.11 -4.11 -1.74
C CYS A 22 1.47 -3.44 -3.06
N SER A 23 0.46 -3.06 -3.84
CA SER A 23 0.61 -2.33 -5.10
C SER A 23 -0.26 -1.08 -5.10
N PHE A 24 0.34 0.05 -5.49
CA PHE A 24 -0.33 1.34 -5.64
C PHE A 24 -0.62 1.57 -7.12
N SER A 25 -1.89 1.53 -7.50
CA SER A 25 -2.31 1.58 -8.91
C SER A 25 -3.34 2.68 -9.16
N GLY A 26 -3.52 3.04 -10.44
CA GLY A 26 -4.45 4.09 -10.85
C GLY A 26 -5.37 3.66 -11.98
N GLU A 27 -6.62 4.10 -11.89
CA GLU A 27 -7.62 3.98 -12.94
C GLU A 27 -8.06 5.38 -13.38
N ASN A 28 -8.03 5.64 -14.68
CA ASN A 28 -8.57 6.88 -15.25
C ASN A 28 -10.10 6.78 -15.30
N ILE A 29 -10.80 7.49 -14.41
CA ILE A 29 -12.25 7.34 -14.23
C ILE A 29 -13.08 7.80 -15.44
N ILE A 30 -12.51 8.64 -16.32
CA ILE A 30 -13.18 9.10 -17.54
C ILE A 30 -13.18 7.98 -18.59
N THR A 31 -12.09 7.22 -18.66
CA THR A 31 -11.86 6.25 -19.74
C THR A 31 -11.91 4.80 -19.28
N ASN A 32 -12.03 4.55 -17.97
CA ASN A 32 -11.88 3.25 -17.32
C ASN A 32 -10.61 2.50 -17.76
N GLN A 33 -9.53 3.25 -17.98
CA GLN A 33 -8.24 2.69 -18.38
C GLN A 33 -7.35 2.47 -17.17
N PHE A 34 -6.76 1.27 -17.09
CA PHE A 34 -5.68 0.98 -16.16
C PHE A 34 -4.43 1.75 -16.57
N LEU A 35 -3.94 2.62 -15.68
CA LEU A 35 -2.80 3.49 -15.97
C LEU A 35 -1.45 2.82 -15.66
N GLY A 36 -1.43 1.85 -14.74
CA GLY A 36 -0.21 1.23 -14.24
C GLY A 36 -0.06 1.36 -12.73
N PHE A 37 1.19 1.28 -12.27
CA PHE A 37 1.59 1.34 -10.87
C PHE A 37 2.41 2.61 -10.59
N LYS A 38 2.18 3.22 -9.44
CA LYS A 38 3.06 4.27 -8.87
C LYS A 38 4.04 3.73 -7.85
N GLY A 39 3.75 2.57 -7.29
CA GLY A 39 4.63 1.90 -6.35
C GLY A 39 4.24 0.46 -6.07
N TYR A 40 5.17 -0.25 -5.48
CA TYR A 40 5.03 -1.62 -5.01
C TYR A 40 5.84 -1.80 -3.73
N GLU A 41 5.31 -2.54 -2.77
CA GLU A 41 6.03 -2.89 -1.55
C GLU A 41 5.85 -4.36 -1.21
N GLU A 42 6.83 -4.92 -0.51
CA GLU A 42 6.73 -6.25 0.08
C GLU A 42 7.59 -6.39 1.33
N GLY A 43 7.22 -7.34 2.17
CA GLY A 43 7.95 -7.66 3.39
C GLY A 43 7.23 -8.68 4.24
N THR A 44 7.38 -8.56 5.56
CA THR A 44 6.75 -9.46 6.52
C THR A 44 5.71 -8.75 7.34
N TYR A 45 4.75 -9.51 7.87
CA TYR A 45 3.75 -8.99 8.79
C TYR A 45 3.51 -9.94 9.97
N SER A 46 3.01 -9.39 11.06
CA SER A 46 2.45 -10.13 12.19
C SER A 46 1.14 -9.47 12.61
N ALA A 47 0.15 -10.25 13.01
CA ALA A 47 -1.14 -9.73 13.47
C ALA A 47 -1.48 -10.29 14.86
N GLU A 48 -1.61 -9.42 15.85
CA GLU A 48 -1.93 -9.78 17.23
C GLU A 48 -2.87 -8.73 17.83
N ASN A 49 -3.89 -9.15 18.61
CA ASN A 49 -4.80 -8.25 19.33
C ASN A 49 -5.41 -7.13 18.47
N ALA A 50 -5.85 -7.46 17.25
CA ALA A 50 -6.37 -6.49 16.26
C ALA A 50 -5.35 -5.43 15.80
N VAL A 51 -4.05 -5.67 15.96
CA VAL A 51 -2.97 -4.84 15.43
C VAL A 51 -2.20 -5.62 14.37
N ILE A 52 -2.01 -5.06 13.18
CA ILE A 52 -1.08 -5.56 12.17
C ILE A 52 0.21 -4.76 12.26
N LYS A 53 1.34 -5.45 12.40
CA LYS A 53 2.67 -4.88 12.27
C LYS A 53 3.25 -5.32 10.94
N ILE A 54 3.71 -4.37 10.15
CA ILE A 54 4.32 -4.57 8.86
C ILE A 54 5.80 -4.20 8.96
N LYS A 55 6.68 -5.06 8.44
CA LYS A 55 8.09 -4.77 8.24
C LYS A 55 8.38 -4.80 6.74
N LEU A 56 8.67 -3.63 6.20
CA LEU A 56 9.04 -3.45 4.80
C LEU A 56 10.42 -4.07 4.55
N THR A 57 10.56 -4.78 3.43
CA THR A 57 11.85 -5.32 2.97
C THR A 57 12.24 -4.79 1.59
N LYS A 58 11.26 -4.35 0.81
CA LYS A 58 11.45 -3.82 -0.53
C LYS A 58 10.37 -2.81 -0.82
N PHE A 59 10.78 -1.69 -1.40
CA PHE A 59 9.89 -0.62 -1.84
C PHE A 59 10.33 -0.14 -3.21
N LEU A 60 9.42 -0.23 -4.18
CA LEU A 60 9.63 0.23 -5.54
C LEU A 60 8.69 1.40 -5.82
N ILE A 61 9.19 2.41 -6.52
CA ILE A 61 8.43 3.61 -6.88
C ILE A 61 8.66 3.97 -8.34
N ALA A 62 7.68 4.64 -8.95
CA ALA A 62 7.86 5.20 -10.27
C ALA A 62 8.88 6.35 -10.22
N PRO A 63 9.93 6.34 -11.05
CA PRO A 63 11.06 7.28 -10.94
C PRO A 63 10.67 8.74 -11.18
N ASN A 64 9.57 8.97 -11.89
CA ASN A 64 9.05 10.29 -12.25
C ASN A 64 7.64 10.56 -11.69
N GLY A 65 7.11 9.68 -10.83
CA GLY A 65 5.76 9.79 -10.27
C GLY A 65 4.62 9.52 -11.26
N GLU A 66 4.92 9.11 -12.49
CA GLU A 66 3.95 8.65 -13.49
C GLU A 66 3.50 7.21 -13.19
N TYR A 67 2.40 6.78 -13.82
CA TYR A 67 2.03 5.36 -13.79
C TYR A 67 2.87 4.59 -14.80
N VAL A 68 3.51 3.51 -14.35
CA VAL A 68 4.39 2.65 -15.17
C VAL A 68 4.06 1.17 -14.96
N ALA A 69 4.60 0.30 -15.80
CA ALA A 69 4.49 -1.14 -15.58
C ALA A 69 5.30 -1.58 -14.33
N LEU A 70 4.93 -2.70 -13.71
CA LEU A 70 5.55 -3.16 -12.46
C LEU A 70 7.06 -3.40 -12.60
N ASP A 71 7.50 -3.88 -13.76
CA ASP A 71 8.91 -4.13 -14.10
C ASP A 71 9.71 -2.86 -14.39
N GLN A 72 9.06 -1.71 -14.46
CA GLN A 72 9.66 -0.38 -14.66
C GLN A 72 9.77 0.43 -13.37
N LEU A 73 9.28 -0.09 -12.23
CA LEU A 73 9.46 0.55 -10.94
C LEU A 73 10.91 0.36 -10.45
N GLU A 74 11.43 1.39 -9.77
CA GLU A 74 12.80 1.41 -9.27
C GLU A 74 12.82 1.29 -7.74
N GLU A 75 13.81 0.57 -7.20
CA GLU A 75 13.94 0.39 -5.77
C GLU A 75 14.31 1.71 -5.08
N SER A 76 13.46 2.12 -4.13
CA SER A 76 13.69 3.31 -3.32
C SER A 76 14.72 3.03 -2.22
N GLN A 77 15.60 4.01 -1.97
CA GLN A 77 16.55 3.95 -0.85
C GLN A 77 15.88 4.06 0.54
N SER A 78 14.57 4.34 0.60
CA SER A 78 13.79 4.47 1.84
C SER A 78 13.25 3.13 2.39
N GLY A 79 13.74 1.99 1.90
CA GLY A 79 13.10 0.66 2.01
C GLY A 79 13.00 -0.01 3.38
N ASN A 80 13.33 0.65 4.50
CA ASN A 80 13.28 0.04 5.83
C ASN A 80 12.35 0.83 6.77
N GLY A 81 11.07 0.46 6.79
CA GLY A 81 10.06 0.98 7.72
C GLY A 81 9.38 -0.15 8.48
N SER A 82 9.06 0.09 9.75
CA SER A 82 8.14 -0.76 10.51
C SER A 82 6.91 0.06 10.83
N PHE A 83 5.74 -0.46 10.45
CA PHE A 83 4.47 0.26 10.58
C PHE A 83 3.50 -0.57 11.40
N SER A 84 2.72 0.08 12.26
CA SER A 84 1.69 -0.58 13.07
C SER A 84 0.33 0.03 12.75
N TYR A 85 -0.65 -0.83 12.55
CA TYR A 85 -2.01 -0.44 12.18
C TYR A 85 -3.05 -1.15 13.04
N GLU A 86 -4.09 -0.44 13.47
CA GLU A 86 -5.26 -1.06 14.11
C GLU A 86 -6.26 -1.56 13.06
N ILE A 87 -6.81 -2.76 13.28
CA ILE A 87 -7.86 -3.37 12.45
C ILE A 87 -9.23 -2.92 12.95
N ASN A 88 -9.90 -2.06 12.19
CA ASN A 88 -11.34 -1.80 12.38
C ASN A 88 -12.18 -2.77 11.53
N LYS A 89 -13.09 -3.50 12.17
CA LYS A 89 -13.90 -4.57 11.55
C LYS A 89 -15.25 -4.04 11.07
N GLU A 90 -15.29 -3.29 9.97
CA GLU A 90 -16.55 -2.88 9.35
C GLU A 90 -16.52 -3.06 7.83
N ILE A 91 -16.54 -4.32 7.35
CA ILE A 91 -16.67 -4.71 5.91
C ILE A 91 -15.48 -4.31 5.02
N LEU A 92 -14.92 -3.12 5.21
CA LEU A 92 -13.62 -2.60 4.81
C LEU A 92 -12.69 -2.66 6.03
N LEU A 93 -11.44 -3.07 5.84
CA LEU A 93 -10.44 -3.06 6.91
C LEU A 93 -9.77 -1.69 6.85
N GLU A 94 -10.24 -0.73 7.62
CA GLU A 94 -9.54 0.55 7.73
C GLU A 94 -8.35 0.38 8.67
N LEU A 95 -7.16 0.69 8.17
CA LEU A 95 -5.92 0.65 8.95
C LEU A 95 -5.55 2.06 9.36
N THR A 96 -5.78 2.37 10.62
CA THR A 96 -5.34 3.63 11.23
C THR A 96 -3.88 3.47 11.67
N PRO A 97 -2.95 4.32 11.20
CA PRO A 97 -1.57 4.25 11.64
C PRO A 97 -1.48 4.59 13.13
N ILE A 98 -0.84 3.74 13.91
CA ILE A 98 -0.48 4.03 15.30
C ILE A 98 0.82 4.82 15.25
N CYS A 99 0.73 6.14 15.49
CA CYS A 99 1.88 7.03 15.44
C CYS A 99 2.31 7.45 16.84
N GLY A 100 3.51 7.06 17.25
CA GLY A 100 4.17 7.71 18.38
C GLY A 100 4.46 9.19 18.11
N PRO A 101 4.71 10.02 19.14
CA PRO A 101 4.95 11.46 19.01
C PRO A 101 6.21 11.83 18.19
N TYR A 102 7.03 10.85 17.80
CA TYR A 102 8.29 11.02 17.08
C TYR A 102 8.44 10.07 15.88
N GLU A 103 7.37 9.39 15.47
CA GLU A 103 7.42 8.43 14.35
C GLU A 103 6.95 9.06 13.04
N ASP A 104 7.72 8.80 11.98
CA ASP A 104 7.45 9.27 10.62
C ASP A 104 6.41 8.35 9.98
N CYS A 105 5.14 8.56 10.32
CA CYS A 105 4.04 7.75 9.81
C CYS A 105 3.64 8.15 8.39
N THR A 106 3.56 7.17 7.49
CA THR A 106 2.78 7.30 6.26
C THR A 106 1.28 7.29 6.58
N GLY A 107 0.49 8.05 5.81
CA GLY A 107 -0.94 8.28 6.06
C GLY A 107 -1.83 7.02 6.08
N ALA A 108 -3.11 7.23 6.40
CA ALA A 108 -4.11 6.17 6.52
C ALA A 108 -4.19 5.26 5.29
N LEU A 109 -4.33 3.95 5.51
CA LEU A 109 -4.46 2.94 4.46
C LEU A 109 -5.89 2.40 4.44
N VAL A 110 -6.55 2.49 3.28
CA VAL A 110 -7.88 1.93 3.06
C VAL A 110 -7.75 0.60 2.32
N TYR A 111 -8.27 -0.49 2.90
CA TYR A 111 -8.23 -1.83 2.30
C TYR A 111 -9.61 -2.31 1.86
N HIS A 112 -9.67 -2.88 0.65
CA HIS A 112 -10.79 -3.70 0.19
C HIS A 112 -10.49 -5.18 0.43
N LYS A 113 -11.30 -5.83 1.27
CA LYS A 113 -11.24 -7.29 1.47
C LYS A 113 -11.71 -8.00 0.23
N ILE A 114 -10.80 -8.66 -0.48
CA ILE A 114 -11.19 -9.69 -1.45
C ILE A 114 -11.52 -10.95 -0.65
N ILE A 115 -12.82 -11.20 -0.45
CA ILE A 115 -13.32 -12.47 0.04
C ILE A 115 -13.34 -13.42 -1.18
N LEU A 116 -12.47 -14.43 -1.17
CA LEU A 116 -12.56 -15.57 -2.10
C LEU A 116 -13.61 -16.57 -1.60
#